data_AF-A0A952WQV5-F1
#
_entry.id   AF-A0A952WQV5-F1
#
_cell.length_a   1.000
_cell.length_b   1.000
_cell.length_c   1.000
_cell.angle_alpha   90.00
_cell.angle_beta   90.00
_cell.angle_gamma   90.00
#
_symmetry.space_group_name_H-M   'P 1'
#
loop_
_entity.id
_entity.type
_entity.pdbx_description
1 polymer ?
#
loop_
_entity_poly.entity_id
_entity_poly.type
_entity_poly.pdbx_seq_one_letter_code
_entity_poly.pdbx_strand_id
1 'polypeptide(L)'
;MNLPLVPLIHAPRTPIAAAMVLVMLAGNAGAAVINVPADQPTVQAAIDAAVNGDVIVIAPGRYVEKIHLKGKAITVRGAMNAEDTILDGGGTPGFVVQIRNGEGPKTIIENLTITGAKGINNANIGSGVYILNTSPTLRRLIIMDNHAGPAYGGGVYIKGGAASLHQVSFTGNSALTGGNVYIESSHATIKESLFMHGNAQNGGGYAVLGGKATLHDSWFESNMANSLGGAIYVAHASLDMKNLTVRDNGKVESCGYYCVTYSPLAGGAIYASGTSGTIRDSVLENNSGAFGGAVYVAGFGSSPHFVNCVIAHNRGGTGAVYCNDSSPKFINSTIFKNTYGGVFTSSSARPTMTNSIIAGHDLPDSAGVDIYGSGKTTVSYSLIQGLAFNETINGPGVFRANPKLDANYVPLPTSPVIDAGNSAAVPSGVTTDVYGRPRFVDDPFTPDTGLGFPVVDLGAVEFQPGGASVICSADIDRSGFVDTDDYDAYIMLYVMGADAADFDNSGFVDTDDLDAFVRAFESGC
;
A
#
# COMPACT_ATOMS: atom_id res chain seq x y z
N MET A 1 -62.01 -26.46 -81.88
CA MET A 1 -62.66 -25.13 -81.85
C MET A 1 -61.57 -24.14 -81.45
N ASN A 2 -60.77 -23.61 -82.35
CA ASN A 2 -60.98 -22.44 -83.23
C ASN A 2 -61.56 -21.17 -82.57
N LEU A 3 -60.60 -20.30 -82.17
CA LEU A 3 -60.51 -18.82 -82.29
C LEU A 3 -61.35 -17.92 -81.34
N PRO A 4 -60.93 -16.65 -81.05
CA PRO A 4 -59.88 -15.84 -81.71
C PRO A 4 -58.88 -15.06 -80.80
N LEU A 5 -57.81 -14.57 -81.46
CA LEU A 5 -56.86 -13.51 -81.04
C LEU A 5 -57.43 -12.10 -81.31
N VAL A 6 -57.17 -11.13 -80.42
CA VAL A 6 -57.28 -9.65 -80.62
C VAL A 6 -56.20 -8.94 -79.73
N PRO A 7 -55.58 -7.80 -80.13
CA PRO A 7 -54.12 -7.59 -80.05
C PRO A 7 -53.56 -6.60 -78.99
N LEU A 8 -52.22 -6.55 -78.99
CA LEU A 8 -51.22 -5.71 -78.30
C LEU A 8 -51.63 -4.31 -77.78
N ILE A 9 -51.16 -3.98 -76.58
CA ILE A 9 -50.50 -2.68 -76.30
C ILE A 9 -49.20 -2.95 -75.51
N HIS A 10 -48.05 -2.56 -76.08
CA HIS A 10 -46.77 -2.46 -75.37
C HIS A 10 -46.72 -1.14 -74.58
N ALA A 11 -46.36 -1.21 -73.30
CA ALA A 11 -45.79 -0.09 -72.56
C ALA A 11 -44.45 -0.52 -71.92
N PRO A 12 -43.40 0.32 -71.90
CA PRO A 12 -42.03 -0.13 -71.66
C PRO A 12 -41.60 -0.11 -70.19
N ARG A 13 -40.83 -1.15 -69.82
CA ARG A 13 -39.66 -1.22 -68.92
C ARG A 13 -39.68 -0.47 -67.58
N THR A 14 -39.57 -1.24 -66.49
CA THR A 14 -38.49 -1.08 -65.47
C THR A 14 -38.18 -2.45 -64.84
N PRO A 15 -36.92 -2.91 -64.75
CA PRO A 15 -36.59 -4.08 -63.95
C PRO A 15 -36.40 -3.65 -62.50
N ILE A 16 -37.29 -4.11 -61.62
CA ILE A 16 -37.09 -4.02 -60.17
C ILE A 16 -35.99 -5.02 -59.82
N ALA A 17 -34.82 -4.50 -59.44
CA ALA A 17 -33.72 -5.29 -58.91
C ALA A 17 -34.19 -5.99 -57.62
N ALA A 18 -34.09 -7.32 -57.60
CA ALA A 18 -34.27 -8.10 -56.39
C ALA A 18 -33.11 -7.79 -55.42
N ALA A 19 -33.39 -7.02 -54.38
CA ALA A 19 -32.47 -6.82 -53.28
C ALA A 19 -32.35 -8.14 -52.51
N MET A 20 -31.24 -8.83 -52.73
CA MET A 20 -30.82 -9.98 -51.93
C MET A 20 -30.46 -9.45 -50.53
N VAL A 21 -31.39 -9.59 -49.59
CA VAL A 21 -31.12 -9.27 -48.17
C VAL A 21 -30.20 -10.35 -47.64
N LEU A 22 -28.90 -10.05 -47.62
CA LEU A 22 -27.92 -10.80 -46.86
C LEU A 22 -28.21 -10.52 -45.37
N VAL A 23 -28.99 -11.41 -44.75
CA VAL A 23 -29.10 -11.46 -43.29
C VAL A 23 -27.73 -11.89 -42.78
N MET A 24 -26.87 -10.91 -42.45
CA MET A 24 -25.73 -11.17 -41.58
C MET A 24 -26.31 -11.62 -40.24
N LEU A 25 -26.28 -12.92 -39.99
CA LEU A 25 -26.32 -13.44 -38.64
C LEU A 25 -25.13 -12.79 -37.93
N ALA A 26 -25.40 -11.72 -37.17
CA ALA A 26 -24.50 -11.28 -36.12
C ALA A 26 -24.44 -12.43 -35.13
N GLY A 27 -23.53 -13.38 -35.39
CA GLY A 27 -23.12 -14.34 -34.39
C GLY A 27 -22.73 -13.53 -33.17
N ASN A 28 -23.40 -13.81 -32.06
CA ASN A 28 -23.03 -13.26 -30.77
C ASN A 28 -21.60 -13.78 -30.52
N ALA A 29 -20.59 -13.02 -30.92
CA ALA A 29 -19.20 -13.42 -30.80
C ALA A 29 -18.91 -13.48 -29.31
N GLY A 30 -18.93 -14.70 -28.76
CA GLY A 30 -18.36 -14.94 -27.44
C GLY A 30 -16.92 -14.47 -27.44
N ALA A 31 -16.46 -13.99 -26.27
CA ALA A 31 -15.05 -13.67 -26.05
C ALA A 31 -14.16 -14.80 -26.58
N ALA A 32 -13.33 -14.51 -27.59
CA ALA A 32 -12.41 -15.48 -28.13
C ALA A 32 -11.20 -15.61 -27.21
N VAL A 33 -10.60 -16.81 -27.19
CA VAL A 33 -9.29 -17.03 -26.58
C VAL A 33 -8.24 -17.02 -27.68
N ILE A 34 -7.22 -16.17 -27.55
CA ILE A 34 -6.09 -16.08 -28.48
C ILE A 34 -4.85 -16.52 -27.73
N ASN A 35 -4.26 -17.65 -28.11
CA ASN A 35 -3.11 -18.23 -27.45
C ASN A 35 -1.81 -17.70 -28.08
N VAL A 36 -0.86 -17.29 -27.25
CA VAL A 36 0.48 -16.89 -27.68
C VAL A 36 1.47 -17.96 -27.18
N PRO A 37 2.30 -18.56 -28.04
CA PRO A 37 2.49 -18.25 -29.47
C PRO A 37 1.60 -19.05 -30.45
N ALA A 38 0.70 -19.91 -29.97
CA ALA A 38 0.04 -20.92 -30.81
C ALA A 38 -0.88 -20.35 -31.90
N ASP A 39 -1.67 -19.31 -31.59
CA ASP A 39 -2.57 -18.65 -32.54
C ASP A 39 -1.95 -17.39 -33.14
N GLN A 40 -1.06 -16.72 -32.40
CA GLN A 40 -0.36 -15.51 -32.82
C GLN A 40 1.10 -15.53 -32.34
N PRO A 41 2.07 -15.13 -33.18
CA PRO A 41 3.49 -15.34 -32.88
C PRO A 41 4.04 -14.46 -31.77
N THR A 42 3.36 -13.36 -31.43
CA THR A 42 3.79 -12.38 -30.45
C THR A 42 2.60 -11.87 -29.64
N VAL A 43 2.86 -11.32 -28.45
CA VAL A 43 1.81 -10.74 -27.60
C VAL A 43 1.15 -9.55 -28.30
N GLN A 44 1.94 -8.70 -28.97
CA GLN A 44 1.37 -7.57 -29.72
C GLN A 44 0.52 -8.03 -30.91
N ALA A 45 0.90 -9.10 -31.63
CA ALA A 45 0.09 -9.63 -32.73
C ALA A 45 -1.26 -10.16 -32.23
N ALA A 46 -1.28 -10.79 -31.04
CA ALA A 46 -2.53 -11.18 -30.38
C ALA A 46 -3.40 -9.97 -30.00
N ILE A 47 -2.80 -8.92 -29.44
CA ILE A 47 -3.53 -7.67 -29.13
C ILE A 47 -4.10 -7.06 -30.41
N ASP A 48 -3.37 -7.11 -31.52
CA ASP A 48 -3.80 -6.53 -32.78
C ASP A 48 -4.98 -7.29 -33.39
N ALA A 49 -4.96 -8.62 -33.30
CA ALA A 49 -6.05 -9.50 -33.75
C ALA A 49 -7.29 -9.45 -32.85
N ALA A 50 -7.12 -9.25 -31.54
CA ALA A 50 -8.20 -9.27 -30.56
C ALA A 50 -9.26 -8.18 -30.79
N VAL A 51 -10.50 -8.45 -30.42
CA VAL A 51 -11.57 -7.46 -30.27
C VAL A 51 -12.00 -7.35 -28.80
N ASN A 52 -12.81 -6.34 -28.47
CA ASN A 52 -13.29 -6.15 -27.10
C ASN A 52 -14.01 -7.42 -26.59
N GLY A 53 -13.64 -7.86 -25.40
CA GLY A 53 -14.12 -9.09 -24.77
C GLY A 53 -13.13 -10.24 -24.82
N ASP A 54 -12.20 -10.25 -25.78
CA ASP A 54 -11.27 -11.37 -25.96
C ASP A 54 -10.26 -11.52 -24.81
N VAL A 55 -9.77 -12.75 -24.66
CA VAL A 55 -8.76 -13.14 -23.69
C VAL A 55 -7.52 -13.63 -24.43
N ILE A 56 -6.40 -12.94 -24.23
CA ILE A 56 -5.09 -13.34 -24.72
C ILE A 56 -4.41 -14.16 -23.62
N VAL A 57 -4.11 -15.43 -23.93
CA VAL A 57 -3.45 -16.36 -23.02
C VAL A 57 -2.04 -16.61 -23.49
N ILE A 58 -1.06 -16.20 -22.68
CA ILE A 58 0.35 -16.30 -23.00
C ILE A 58 0.92 -17.55 -22.32
N ALA A 59 1.43 -18.48 -23.11
CA ALA A 59 2.08 -19.68 -22.59
C ALA A 59 3.34 -19.33 -21.78
N PRO A 60 3.78 -20.19 -20.84
CA PRO A 60 5.04 -20.00 -20.12
C PRO A 60 6.22 -19.73 -21.04
N GLY A 61 7.06 -18.77 -20.68
CA GLY A 61 8.21 -18.36 -21.47
C GLY A 61 8.57 -16.89 -21.32
N ARG A 62 9.70 -16.51 -21.92
CA ARG A 62 10.18 -15.12 -21.99
C ARG A 62 9.89 -14.52 -23.35
N TYR A 63 9.14 -13.44 -23.37
CA TYR A 63 8.72 -12.70 -24.54
C TYR A 63 9.40 -11.34 -24.55
N VAL A 64 10.42 -11.19 -25.39
CA VAL A 64 11.18 -9.93 -25.50
C VAL A 64 10.44 -8.97 -26.44
N GLU A 65 9.51 -8.22 -25.87
CA GLU A 65 8.53 -7.40 -26.60
C GLU A 65 8.15 -6.15 -25.81
N LYS A 66 7.59 -5.16 -26.52
CA LYS A 66 6.94 -3.99 -25.94
C LYS A 66 5.54 -3.89 -26.51
N ILE A 67 4.54 -3.75 -25.65
CA ILE A 67 3.13 -3.84 -26.03
C ILE A 67 2.36 -2.54 -25.79
N HIS A 68 1.32 -2.32 -26.61
CA HIS A 68 0.34 -1.23 -26.48
C HIS A 68 -1.07 -1.81 -26.59
N LEU A 69 -1.94 -1.50 -25.63
CA LEU A 69 -3.27 -2.12 -25.54
C LEU A 69 -4.34 -1.51 -26.46
N LYS A 70 -4.01 -0.43 -27.17
CA LYS A 70 -4.79 0.16 -28.27
C LYS A 70 -6.25 0.51 -27.92
N GLY A 71 -6.56 0.77 -26.66
CA GLY A 71 -7.92 1.14 -26.22
C GLY A 71 -8.90 -0.03 -26.14
N LYS A 72 -8.42 -1.27 -26.21
CA LYS A 72 -9.27 -2.47 -26.25
C LYS A 72 -9.63 -2.94 -24.85
N ALA A 73 -10.90 -3.30 -24.65
CA ALA A 73 -11.39 -3.96 -23.43
C ALA A 73 -11.12 -5.46 -23.52
N ILE A 74 -9.86 -5.85 -23.35
CA ILE A 74 -9.36 -7.24 -23.47
C ILE A 74 -8.66 -7.67 -22.18
N THR A 75 -8.53 -8.98 -21.97
CA THR A 75 -7.66 -9.52 -20.92
C THR A 75 -6.36 -10.04 -21.52
N VAL A 76 -5.21 -9.59 -21.01
CA VAL A 76 -3.89 -10.13 -21.34
C VAL A 76 -3.37 -10.86 -20.12
N ARG A 77 -3.16 -12.18 -20.21
CA ARG A 77 -2.75 -12.99 -19.06
C ARG A 77 -1.71 -14.05 -19.36
N GLY A 78 -0.85 -14.34 -18.39
CA GLY A 78 -0.10 -15.60 -18.38
C GLY A 78 -1.01 -16.80 -18.15
N ALA A 79 -0.65 -17.96 -18.69
CA ALA A 79 -1.46 -19.18 -18.62
C ALA A 79 -1.52 -19.79 -17.21
N MET A 80 -0.50 -19.55 -16.39
CA MET A 80 -0.28 -20.16 -15.07
C MET A 80 -0.01 -19.07 -14.03
N ASN A 81 1.15 -19.12 -13.36
CA ASN A 81 1.55 -18.16 -12.34
C ASN A 81 2.33 -16.99 -12.96
N ALA A 82 2.44 -15.89 -12.21
CA ALA A 82 3.10 -14.68 -12.70
C ALA A 82 4.59 -14.88 -13.02
N GLU A 83 5.23 -15.88 -12.43
CA GLU A 83 6.65 -16.20 -12.61
C GLU A 83 6.92 -16.95 -13.93
N ASP A 84 5.93 -17.67 -14.45
CA ASP A 84 6.08 -18.54 -15.61
C ASP A 84 6.08 -17.78 -16.94
N THR A 85 5.42 -16.63 -16.98
CA THR A 85 5.27 -15.79 -18.18
C THR A 85 5.95 -14.45 -17.96
N ILE A 86 7.03 -14.19 -18.69
CA ILE A 86 7.84 -12.98 -18.57
C ILE A 86 7.71 -12.13 -19.83
N LEU A 87 7.14 -10.93 -19.67
CA LEU A 87 7.16 -9.89 -20.69
C LEU A 87 8.35 -8.94 -20.43
N ASP A 88 9.32 -8.96 -21.34
CA ASP A 88 10.62 -8.31 -21.19
C ASP A 88 10.84 -7.20 -22.23
N GLY A 89 11.11 -5.98 -21.78
CA GLY A 89 11.44 -4.84 -22.65
C GLY A 89 12.81 -4.92 -23.34
N GLY A 90 13.58 -5.98 -23.06
CA GLY A 90 14.87 -6.29 -23.66
C GLY A 90 16.01 -5.37 -23.21
N GLY A 91 15.82 -4.62 -22.11
CA GLY A 91 16.79 -3.63 -21.64
C GLY A 91 16.95 -2.42 -22.57
N THR A 92 16.02 -2.24 -23.53
CA THR A 92 16.08 -1.16 -24.52
C THR A 92 15.22 0.04 -24.10
N PRO A 93 15.54 1.27 -24.55
CA PRO A 93 14.83 2.47 -24.13
C PRO A 93 13.31 2.39 -24.36
N GLY A 94 12.50 2.70 -23.36
CA GLY A 94 11.03 2.75 -23.48
C GLY A 94 10.26 1.93 -22.44
N PHE A 95 8.94 1.91 -22.60
CA PHE A 95 8.01 1.19 -21.74
C PHE A 95 7.83 -0.26 -22.21
N VAL A 96 7.60 -1.19 -21.28
CA VAL A 96 7.25 -2.59 -21.63
C VAL A 96 5.77 -2.66 -21.99
N VAL A 97 4.91 -2.01 -21.20
CA VAL A 97 3.47 -1.95 -21.43
C VAL A 97 2.99 -0.50 -21.50
N GLN A 98 2.23 -0.16 -22.55
CA GLN A 98 1.59 1.15 -22.71
C GLN A 98 0.06 1.04 -22.69
N ILE A 99 -0.59 1.90 -21.90
CA ILE A 99 -2.05 1.99 -21.74
C ILE A 99 -2.47 3.45 -21.78
N ARG A 100 -2.91 3.95 -22.95
CA ARG A 100 -3.05 5.42 -23.20
C ARG A 100 -4.12 5.82 -24.22
N ASN A 101 -5.02 4.91 -24.57
CA ASN A 101 -6.01 5.05 -25.65
C ASN A 101 -7.46 4.87 -25.15
N GLY A 102 -7.74 5.24 -23.89
CA GLY A 102 -9.07 5.16 -23.30
C GLY A 102 -9.44 3.78 -22.74
N GLU A 103 -8.45 2.93 -22.45
CA GLU A 103 -8.65 1.66 -21.76
C GLU A 103 -9.39 1.88 -20.42
N GLY A 104 -10.46 1.11 -20.21
CA GLY A 104 -11.27 1.13 -18.99
C GLY A 104 -11.01 -0.09 -18.10
N PRO A 105 -11.82 -0.31 -17.05
CA PRO A 105 -11.59 -1.38 -16.06
C PRO A 105 -11.76 -2.80 -16.62
N LYS A 106 -12.30 -2.94 -17.84
CA LYS A 106 -12.39 -4.21 -18.56
C LYS A 106 -11.14 -4.52 -19.38
N THR A 107 -10.18 -3.61 -19.43
CA THR A 107 -8.82 -3.89 -19.91
C THR A 107 -8.01 -4.41 -18.74
N ILE A 108 -7.69 -5.70 -18.78
CA ILE A 108 -7.07 -6.42 -17.66
C ILE A 108 -5.69 -6.93 -18.06
N ILE A 109 -4.70 -6.75 -17.19
CA ILE A 109 -3.40 -7.45 -17.27
C ILE A 109 -3.23 -8.27 -15.99
N GLU A 110 -2.98 -9.57 -16.12
CA GLU A 110 -2.84 -10.45 -14.97
C GLU A 110 -1.88 -11.63 -15.14
N ASN A 111 -1.44 -12.22 -14.03
CA ASN A 111 -0.68 -13.47 -13.98
C ASN A 111 0.59 -13.46 -14.86
N LEU A 112 1.37 -12.39 -14.85
CA LEU A 112 2.64 -12.33 -15.58
C LEU A 112 3.65 -11.41 -14.91
N THR A 113 4.90 -11.57 -15.32
CA THR A 113 6.03 -10.73 -14.94
C THR A 113 6.28 -9.65 -15.99
N ILE A 114 6.55 -8.42 -15.56
CA ILE A 114 6.94 -7.28 -16.42
C ILE A 114 8.33 -6.80 -16.01
N THR A 115 9.28 -6.85 -16.94
CA THR A 115 10.69 -6.52 -16.65
C THR A 115 11.42 -5.88 -17.83
N GLY A 116 12.64 -5.41 -17.58
CA GLY A 116 13.58 -4.99 -18.63
C GLY A 116 13.26 -3.66 -19.28
N ALA A 117 12.40 -2.83 -18.68
CA ALA A 117 12.26 -1.43 -19.10
C ALA A 117 13.54 -0.66 -18.80
N LYS A 118 13.96 0.18 -19.74
CA LYS A 118 15.13 1.03 -19.58
C LYS A 118 14.79 2.47 -19.96
N GLY A 119 15.16 3.40 -19.09
CA GLY A 119 15.19 4.82 -19.34
C GLY A 119 16.56 5.24 -19.81
N ILE A 120 16.58 6.31 -20.60
CA ILE A 120 17.81 6.95 -21.06
C ILE A 120 17.82 8.39 -20.60
N ASN A 121 19.01 8.94 -20.49
CA ASN A 121 19.18 10.36 -20.22
C ASN A 121 18.42 11.18 -21.28
N ASN A 122 17.63 12.16 -20.82
CA ASN A 122 16.84 13.08 -21.63
C ASN A 122 15.55 12.54 -22.28
N ALA A 123 15.06 11.36 -21.89
CA ALA A 123 13.73 10.91 -22.28
C ALA A 123 12.92 10.47 -21.05
N ASN A 124 11.71 11.03 -20.89
CA ASN A 124 10.74 10.68 -19.83
C ASN A 124 10.14 9.28 -20.05
N ILE A 125 10.98 8.28 -20.33
CA ILE A 125 10.62 6.92 -20.74
C ILE A 125 11.41 5.93 -19.88
N GLY A 126 10.85 4.75 -19.62
CA GLY A 126 11.57 3.66 -18.95
C GLY A 126 10.83 2.97 -17.80
N SER A 127 9.57 3.32 -17.58
CA SER A 127 8.70 2.56 -16.68
C SER A 127 8.37 1.17 -17.26
N GLY A 128 8.27 0.15 -16.41
CA GLY A 128 7.68 -1.14 -16.80
C GLY A 128 6.31 -0.97 -17.44
N VAL A 129 5.41 -0.26 -16.74
CA VAL A 129 4.06 0.07 -17.22
C VAL A 129 3.85 1.57 -17.25
N TYR A 130 3.32 2.07 -18.36
CA TYR A 130 2.91 3.46 -18.53
C TYR A 130 1.41 3.58 -18.75
N ILE A 131 0.73 4.28 -17.85
CA ILE A 131 -0.73 4.48 -17.84
C ILE A 131 -1.02 5.98 -17.95
N LEU A 132 -1.74 6.40 -19.00
CA LEU A 132 -2.04 7.81 -19.25
C LEU A 132 -3.52 8.03 -19.53
N ASN A 133 -4.21 8.73 -18.63
CA ASN A 133 -5.62 9.11 -18.73
C ASN A 133 -6.57 7.92 -18.96
N THR A 134 -6.27 6.78 -18.34
CA THR A 134 -7.00 5.52 -18.48
C THR A 134 -7.22 4.86 -17.13
N SER A 135 -8.11 3.87 -17.09
CA SER A 135 -8.52 3.19 -15.84
C SER A 135 -8.48 1.66 -15.99
N PRO A 136 -7.35 1.06 -16.41
CA PRO A 136 -7.21 -0.40 -16.53
C PRO A 136 -7.20 -1.08 -15.15
N THR A 137 -7.36 -2.40 -15.15
CA THR A 137 -7.15 -3.25 -13.98
C THR A 137 -5.88 -4.08 -14.16
N LEU A 138 -4.95 -3.97 -13.22
CA LEU A 138 -3.72 -4.75 -13.17
C LEU A 138 -3.72 -5.58 -11.89
N ARG A 139 -3.50 -6.89 -11.99
CA ARG A 139 -3.56 -7.75 -10.80
C ARG A 139 -2.73 -9.01 -10.90
N ARG A 140 -2.24 -9.52 -9.76
CA ARG A 140 -1.42 -10.74 -9.72
C ARG A 140 -0.24 -10.64 -10.68
N LEU A 141 0.50 -9.54 -10.56
CA LEU A 141 1.66 -9.22 -11.39
C LEU A 141 2.91 -9.16 -10.55
N ILE A 142 4.04 -9.50 -11.16
CA ILE A 142 5.37 -9.19 -10.65
C ILE A 142 5.97 -8.13 -11.58
N ILE A 143 6.25 -6.95 -11.07
CA ILE A 143 6.85 -5.85 -11.83
C ILE A 143 8.24 -5.62 -11.26
N MET A 144 9.26 -6.03 -11.99
CA MET A 144 10.62 -6.08 -11.45
C MET A 144 11.73 -5.64 -12.38
N ASP A 145 12.80 -5.11 -11.80
CA ASP A 145 14.04 -4.71 -12.48
C ASP A 145 13.81 -3.73 -13.65
N ASN A 146 12.82 -2.85 -13.50
CA ASN A 146 12.57 -1.77 -14.44
C ASN A 146 13.26 -0.49 -13.97
N HIS A 147 13.95 0.19 -14.89
CA HIS A 147 14.75 1.36 -14.57
C HIS A 147 14.33 2.55 -15.42
N ALA A 148 13.61 3.51 -14.86
CA ALA A 148 13.16 4.72 -15.55
C ALA A 148 14.27 5.76 -15.77
N GLY A 149 15.48 5.54 -15.25
CA GLY A 149 16.57 6.52 -15.35
C GLY A 149 16.18 7.84 -14.69
N PRO A 150 16.36 9.00 -15.35
CA PRO A 150 15.96 10.30 -14.80
C PRO A 150 14.44 10.54 -14.85
N ALA A 151 13.64 9.59 -15.34
CA ALA A 151 12.18 9.69 -15.41
C ALA A 151 11.51 9.16 -14.13
N TYR A 152 10.19 8.97 -14.18
CA TYR A 152 9.35 8.64 -13.04
C TYR A 152 8.80 7.21 -13.11
N GLY A 153 8.53 6.61 -11.95
CA GLY A 153 7.81 5.34 -11.86
C GLY A 153 8.58 4.19 -12.49
N GLY A 154 9.60 3.68 -11.82
CA GLY A 154 10.48 2.64 -12.37
C GLY A 154 9.69 1.41 -12.80
N GLY A 155 8.85 0.88 -11.90
CA GLY A 155 7.90 -0.17 -12.21
C GLY A 155 6.70 0.37 -12.98
N VAL A 156 5.98 1.33 -12.39
CA VAL A 156 4.74 1.88 -12.97
C VAL A 156 4.70 3.40 -12.89
N TYR A 157 4.36 4.04 -13.99
CA TYR A 157 3.98 5.45 -14.02
C TYR A 157 2.52 5.61 -14.44
N ILE A 158 1.72 6.22 -13.56
CA ILE A 158 0.30 6.55 -13.77
C ILE A 158 0.15 8.07 -13.83
N LYS A 159 -0.46 8.59 -14.90
CA LYS A 159 -0.85 10.00 -15.01
C LYS A 159 -2.31 10.12 -15.38
N GLY A 160 -3.12 10.76 -14.53
CA GLY A 160 -4.56 10.85 -14.72
C GLY A 160 -5.28 9.51 -14.56
N GLY A 161 -6.58 9.48 -14.89
CA GLY A 161 -7.41 8.27 -14.82
C GLY A 161 -7.60 7.72 -13.40
N ALA A 162 -8.07 6.48 -13.32
CA ALA A 162 -8.37 5.78 -12.06
C ALA A 162 -8.03 4.28 -12.19
N ALA A 163 -6.77 3.97 -12.53
CA ALA A 163 -6.30 2.59 -12.62
C ALA A 163 -6.45 1.86 -11.27
N SER A 164 -6.76 0.57 -11.33
CA SER A 164 -6.84 -0.29 -10.14
C SER A 164 -5.73 -1.32 -10.19
N LEU A 165 -4.85 -1.30 -9.20
CA LEU A 165 -3.78 -2.27 -9.01
C LEU A 165 -4.07 -3.06 -7.74
N HIS A 166 -4.07 -4.38 -7.80
CA HIS A 166 -4.22 -5.20 -6.60
C HIS A 166 -3.47 -6.52 -6.69
N GLN A 167 -2.90 -7.00 -5.58
CA GLN A 167 -2.07 -8.22 -5.60
C GLN A 167 -0.87 -8.07 -6.55
N VAL A 168 -0.17 -6.95 -6.47
CA VAL A 168 1.01 -6.68 -7.31
C VAL A 168 2.25 -6.63 -6.44
N SER A 169 3.28 -7.36 -6.85
CA SER A 169 4.62 -7.27 -6.26
C SER A 169 5.50 -6.37 -7.14
N PHE A 170 6.00 -5.29 -6.55
CA PHE A 170 6.97 -4.39 -7.18
C PHE A 170 8.32 -4.58 -6.49
N THR A 171 9.34 -5.01 -7.23
CA THR A 171 10.66 -5.26 -6.63
C THR A 171 11.82 -4.82 -7.51
N GLY A 172 12.86 -4.21 -6.92
CA GLY A 172 14.09 -3.86 -7.62
C GLY A 172 13.93 -2.78 -8.70
N ASN A 173 12.80 -2.08 -8.75
CA ASN A 173 12.59 -1.03 -9.73
C ASN A 173 13.23 0.29 -9.27
N SER A 174 13.63 1.13 -10.24
CA SER A 174 14.31 2.39 -9.93
C SER A 174 13.96 3.54 -10.85
N ALA A 175 13.94 4.76 -10.30
CA ALA A 175 13.56 5.99 -11.00
C ALA A 175 14.15 7.23 -10.32
N LEU A 176 13.92 8.42 -10.88
CA LEU A 176 14.16 9.67 -10.16
C LEU A 176 13.14 9.84 -9.02
N THR A 177 11.87 9.54 -9.25
CA THR A 177 10.81 9.61 -8.24
C THR A 177 9.84 8.46 -8.44
N GLY A 178 9.47 7.79 -7.34
CA GLY A 178 8.66 6.57 -7.36
C GLY A 178 9.46 5.40 -7.94
N GLY A 179 10.36 4.82 -7.15
CA GLY A 179 11.22 3.73 -7.62
C GLY A 179 10.38 2.56 -8.14
N ASN A 180 9.44 2.09 -7.33
CA ASN A 180 8.44 1.11 -7.77
C ASN A 180 7.27 1.78 -8.52
N VAL A 181 6.59 2.75 -7.91
CA VAL A 181 5.39 3.36 -8.50
C VAL A 181 5.41 4.88 -8.36
N TYR A 182 5.07 5.57 -9.44
CA TYR A 182 4.79 7.00 -9.45
C TYR A 182 3.39 7.30 -9.99
N ILE A 183 2.66 8.15 -9.27
CA ILE A 183 1.30 8.58 -9.61
C ILE A 183 1.25 10.10 -9.69
N GLU A 184 0.68 10.61 -10.78
CA GLU A 184 0.53 12.04 -11.02
C GLU A 184 -0.92 12.40 -11.36
N SER A 185 -1.52 13.29 -10.57
CA SER A 185 -2.87 13.84 -10.82
C SER A 185 -3.92 12.77 -11.12
N SER A 186 -3.89 11.66 -10.38
CA SER A 186 -4.72 10.48 -10.61
C SER A 186 -5.51 10.10 -9.35
N HIS A 187 -6.53 9.27 -9.54
CA HIS A 187 -7.30 8.62 -8.48
C HIS A 187 -7.06 7.11 -8.45
N ALA A 188 -5.89 6.67 -8.90
CA ALA A 188 -5.55 5.25 -8.90
C ALA A 188 -5.64 4.66 -7.48
N THR A 189 -6.08 3.40 -7.41
CA THR A 189 -6.18 2.64 -6.17
C THR A 189 -5.21 1.50 -6.23
N ILE A 190 -4.37 1.38 -5.20
CA ILE A 190 -3.48 0.24 -5.01
C ILE A 190 -3.86 -0.46 -3.71
N LYS A 191 -3.99 -1.78 -3.74
CA LYS A 191 -4.27 -2.57 -2.54
C LYS A 191 -3.62 -3.93 -2.55
N GLU A 192 -3.49 -4.58 -1.39
CA GLU A 192 -3.02 -5.97 -1.28
C GLU A 192 -1.68 -6.15 -2.02
N SER A 193 -0.77 -5.18 -1.93
CA SER A 193 0.41 -5.09 -2.80
C SER A 193 1.69 -4.92 -2.01
N LEU A 194 2.79 -5.37 -2.61
CA LEU A 194 4.10 -5.43 -2.00
C LEU A 194 5.06 -4.51 -2.74
N PHE A 195 5.74 -3.64 -2.03
CA PHE A 195 6.73 -2.70 -2.55
C PHE A 195 8.06 -2.96 -1.88
N MET A 196 8.97 -3.62 -2.60
CA MET A 196 10.27 -3.99 -2.06
C MET A 196 11.41 -3.39 -2.86
N HIS A 197 12.51 -3.08 -2.19
CA HIS A 197 13.80 -2.75 -2.85
C HIS A 197 13.70 -1.66 -3.92
N GLY A 198 12.68 -0.79 -3.84
CA GLY A 198 12.49 0.30 -4.78
C GLY A 198 13.52 1.39 -4.50
N ASN A 199 14.17 1.91 -5.54
CA ASN A 199 15.24 2.88 -5.38
C ASN A 199 14.96 4.17 -6.16
N ALA A 200 14.91 5.30 -5.46
CA ALA A 200 14.67 6.60 -6.09
C ALA A 200 15.40 7.76 -5.42
N GLN A 201 15.28 8.96 -5.99
CA GLN A 201 15.60 10.17 -5.23
C GLN A 201 14.49 10.49 -4.23
N ASN A 202 13.22 10.34 -4.63
CA ASN A 202 12.05 10.56 -3.78
C ASN A 202 11.07 9.39 -3.88
N GLY A 203 10.62 8.84 -2.76
CA GLY A 203 9.67 7.72 -2.71
C GLY A 203 10.26 6.46 -3.32
N GLY A 204 11.10 5.74 -2.57
CA GLY A 204 11.75 4.52 -3.05
C GLY A 204 10.72 3.49 -3.55
N GLY A 205 9.67 3.26 -2.76
CA GLY A 205 8.55 2.41 -3.16
C GLY A 205 7.49 3.18 -3.95
N TYR A 206 6.88 4.18 -3.33
CA TYR A 206 5.67 4.79 -3.86
C TYR A 206 5.73 6.31 -3.80
N ALA A 207 5.37 6.96 -4.89
CA ALA A 207 5.36 8.41 -4.97
C ALA A 207 4.07 8.95 -5.61
N VAL A 208 3.48 9.98 -5.01
CA VAL A 208 2.27 10.63 -5.51
C VAL A 208 2.47 12.15 -5.60
N LEU A 209 2.09 12.72 -6.74
CA LEU A 209 2.03 14.16 -6.96
C LEU A 209 0.65 14.57 -7.46
N GLY A 210 -0.15 15.21 -6.60
CA GLY A 210 -1.52 15.59 -6.92
C GLY A 210 -2.51 14.42 -6.88
N GLY A 211 -3.81 14.73 -6.90
CA GLY A 211 -4.88 13.73 -6.92
C GLY A 211 -5.18 13.10 -5.55
N LYS A 212 -5.47 11.79 -5.54
CA LYS A 212 -5.76 11.01 -4.33
C LYS A 212 -4.83 9.81 -4.24
N ALA A 213 -4.06 9.73 -3.16
CA ALA A 213 -3.26 8.57 -2.81
C ALA A 213 -4.12 7.56 -2.06
N THR A 214 -4.70 6.59 -2.78
CA THR A 214 -5.49 5.49 -2.20
C THR A 214 -4.64 4.23 -2.16
N LEU A 215 -4.24 3.82 -0.95
CA LEU A 215 -3.29 2.73 -0.73
C LEU A 215 -3.70 1.91 0.50
N HIS A 216 -4.11 0.67 0.30
CA HIS A 216 -4.70 -0.16 1.37
C HIS A 216 -4.00 -1.51 1.49
N ASP A 217 -3.93 -2.07 2.68
CA ASP A 217 -3.58 -3.49 2.89
C ASP A 217 -2.24 -3.85 2.19
N SER A 218 -1.21 -3.03 2.38
CA SER A 218 0.00 -3.07 1.55
C SER A 218 1.28 -2.95 2.38
N TRP A 219 2.34 -3.56 1.86
CA TRP A 219 3.61 -3.70 2.56
C TRP A 219 4.74 -2.99 1.82
N PHE A 220 5.58 -2.28 2.57
CA PHE A 220 6.74 -1.55 2.08
C PHE A 220 7.98 -1.97 2.83
N GLU A 221 8.97 -2.52 2.13
CA GLU A 221 10.18 -3.02 2.75
C GLU A 221 11.45 -2.70 1.99
N SER A 222 12.50 -2.33 2.72
CA SER A 222 13.83 -2.15 2.14
C SER A 222 13.86 -1.20 0.94
N ASN A 223 12.90 -0.25 0.87
CA ASN A 223 12.88 0.77 -0.16
C ASN A 223 13.82 1.90 0.21
N MET A 224 14.54 2.44 -0.77
CA MET A 224 15.55 3.47 -0.57
C MET A 224 15.19 4.73 -1.34
N ALA A 225 15.23 5.87 -0.65
CA ALA A 225 15.26 7.17 -1.28
C ALA A 225 16.48 7.96 -0.81
N ASN A 226 17.05 8.76 -1.72
CA ASN A 226 18.22 9.59 -1.41
C ASN A 226 17.84 10.96 -0.81
N SER A 227 16.59 11.40 -0.92
CA SER A 227 16.19 12.75 -0.51
C SER A 227 14.90 12.80 0.29
N LEU A 228 13.78 12.25 -0.20
CA LEU A 228 12.49 12.41 0.49
C LEU A 228 11.70 11.10 0.46
N GLY A 229 11.18 10.66 1.61
CA GLY A 229 10.29 9.50 1.71
C GLY A 229 11.00 8.21 1.32
N GLY A 230 11.67 7.55 2.28
CA GLY A 230 12.41 6.31 2.01
C GLY A 230 11.52 5.25 1.35
N ALA A 231 10.30 5.06 1.87
CA ALA A 231 9.27 4.26 1.22
C ALA A 231 8.33 5.12 0.36
N ILE A 232 7.68 6.09 1.00
CA ILE A 232 6.49 6.78 0.48
C ILE A 232 6.76 8.29 0.41
N TYR A 233 6.56 8.86 -0.76
CA TYR A 233 6.57 10.31 -0.99
C TYR A 233 5.19 10.77 -1.45
N VAL A 234 4.59 11.74 -0.78
CA VAL A 234 3.30 12.33 -1.20
C VAL A 234 3.39 13.85 -1.18
N ALA A 235 3.04 14.46 -2.32
CA ALA A 235 2.93 15.90 -2.45
C ALA A 235 1.60 16.33 -3.08
N HIS A 236 0.98 17.37 -2.50
CA HIS A 236 -0.22 18.03 -3.02
C HIS A 236 -1.42 17.09 -3.27
N ALA A 237 -1.54 16.02 -2.49
CA ALA A 237 -2.57 15.00 -2.65
C ALA A 237 -3.38 14.78 -1.38
N SER A 238 -4.60 14.25 -1.56
CA SER A 238 -5.41 13.72 -0.45
C SER A 238 -5.00 12.27 -0.14
N LEU A 239 -4.97 11.93 1.15
CA LEU A 239 -4.56 10.63 1.66
C LEU A 239 -5.78 9.78 2.05
N ASP A 240 -5.79 8.55 1.57
CA ASP A 240 -6.66 7.46 2.01
C ASP A 240 -5.79 6.21 2.10
N MET A 241 -5.04 6.13 3.19
CA MET A 241 -4.07 5.07 3.44
C MET A 241 -4.51 4.29 4.67
N LYS A 242 -4.56 2.96 4.58
CA LYS A 242 -4.95 2.12 5.72
C LYS A 242 -4.25 0.76 5.68
N ASN A 243 -4.07 0.14 6.84
CA ASN A 243 -3.51 -1.21 6.94
C ASN A 243 -2.19 -1.33 6.19
N LEU A 244 -1.26 -0.44 6.51
CA LEU A 244 0.06 -0.41 5.90
C LEU A 244 1.10 -0.91 6.88
N THR A 245 1.98 -1.76 6.37
CA THR A 245 3.21 -2.11 7.06
C THR A 245 4.38 -1.50 6.30
N VAL A 246 5.12 -0.60 6.96
CA VAL A 246 6.22 0.15 6.36
C VAL A 246 7.46 -0.10 7.21
N ARG A 247 8.29 -1.05 6.78
CA ARG A 247 9.43 -1.56 7.55
C ARG A 247 10.75 -1.41 6.84
N ASP A 248 11.81 -1.11 7.59
CA ASP A 248 13.19 -1.14 7.10
C ASP A 248 13.43 -0.27 5.86
N ASN A 249 12.69 0.84 5.73
CA ASN A 249 12.85 1.75 4.59
C ASN A 249 13.76 2.93 4.92
N GLY A 250 14.31 3.51 3.86
CA GLY A 250 15.26 4.61 3.90
C GLY A 250 16.71 4.13 3.94
N LYS A 251 17.62 5.05 3.65
CA LYS A 251 19.06 4.79 3.62
C LYS A 251 19.78 5.78 4.53
N VAL A 252 20.02 5.38 5.77
CA VAL A 252 20.96 6.06 6.65
C VAL A 252 21.82 5.01 7.33
N GLU A 253 22.91 4.63 6.64
CA GLU A 253 23.96 3.79 7.22
C GLU A 253 24.68 4.62 8.30
N SER A 254 24.69 4.11 9.53
CA SER A 254 25.49 4.66 10.64
C SER A 254 25.27 6.13 10.95
N CYS A 255 24.13 6.47 11.53
CA CYS A 255 24.00 7.76 12.20
C CYS A 255 23.41 7.61 13.61
N GLY A 256 24.25 7.86 14.62
CA GLY A 256 23.78 8.15 15.97
C GLY A 256 23.27 9.59 16.04
N TYR A 257 23.74 10.38 17.00
CA TYR A 257 23.38 11.80 17.20
C TYR A 257 23.56 12.73 15.97
N TYR A 258 24.30 12.33 14.92
CA TYR A 258 24.70 13.20 13.79
C TYR A 258 24.01 12.91 12.44
N CYS A 259 22.82 12.28 12.39
CA CYS A 259 22.18 11.92 11.10
C CYS A 259 22.00 13.11 10.14
N VAL A 260 21.76 14.31 10.66
CA VAL A 260 21.52 15.53 9.88
C VAL A 260 22.74 15.98 9.06
N THR A 261 23.94 15.47 9.35
CA THR A 261 25.17 15.84 8.64
C THR A 261 25.47 14.93 7.45
N TYR A 262 24.95 13.70 7.45
CA TYR A 262 25.37 12.65 6.50
C TYR A 262 24.30 12.25 5.49
N SER A 263 23.04 12.59 5.72
CA SER A 263 21.95 12.29 4.79
C SER A 263 20.95 13.44 4.73
N PRO A 264 20.51 13.86 3.51
CA PRO A 264 19.41 14.81 3.37
C PRO A 264 18.04 14.12 3.48
N LEU A 265 17.98 12.80 3.73
CA LEU A 265 16.74 12.03 3.71
C LEU A 265 15.74 12.53 4.77
N ALA A 266 14.62 13.07 4.30
CA ALA A 266 13.50 13.45 5.15
C ALA A 266 12.36 12.42 5.04
N GLY A 267 11.92 11.88 6.18
CA GLY A 267 10.90 10.84 6.27
C GLY A 267 11.43 9.48 5.84
N GLY A 268 12.02 8.72 6.78
CA GLY A 268 12.55 7.39 6.46
C GLY A 268 11.48 6.43 5.92
N ALA A 269 10.26 6.52 6.45
CA ALA A 269 9.08 5.86 5.92
C ALA A 269 8.34 6.79 4.94
N ILE A 270 7.79 7.89 5.46
CA ILE A 270 6.83 8.74 4.76
C ILE A 270 7.30 10.19 4.75
N TYR A 271 7.33 10.79 3.56
CA TYR A 271 7.38 12.23 3.39
C TYR A 271 6.05 12.75 2.85
N ALA A 272 5.49 13.77 3.50
CA ALA A 272 4.20 14.34 3.16
C ALA A 272 4.24 15.87 3.09
N SER A 273 3.85 16.47 1.96
CA SER A 273 3.85 17.94 1.77
C SER A 273 2.62 18.43 1.00
N GLY A 274 1.98 19.49 1.45
CA GLY A 274 0.69 19.96 0.94
C GLY A 274 -0.39 18.87 0.98
N THR A 275 -0.38 18.00 1.98
CA THR A 275 -1.29 16.84 2.08
C THR A 275 -2.33 16.99 3.19
N SER A 276 -3.47 16.33 2.99
CA SER A 276 -4.54 16.17 3.99
C SER A 276 -5.17 14.79 3.84
N GLY A 277 -5.99 14.36 4.80
CA GLY A 277 -6.60 13.02 4.80
C GLY A 277 -5.98 12.12 5.86
N THR A 278 -6.15 10.81 5.71
CA THR A 278 -5.86 9.85 6.78
C THR A 278 -4.84 8.80 6.36
N ILE A 279 -3.93 8.49 7.28
CA ILE A 279 -3.17 7.24 7.36
C ILE A 279 -3.67 6.54 8.61
N ARG A 280 -4.17 5.31 8.50
CA ARG A 280 -4.74 4.62 9.66
C ARG A 280 -4.39 3.14 9.77
N ASP A 281 -4.49 2.60 10.97
CA ASP A 281 -4.28 1.19 11.26
C ASP A 281 -2.96 0.71 10.62
N SER A 282 -1.87 1.45 10.85
CA SER A 282 -0.63 1.25 10.10
C SER A 282 0.58 1.21 11.02
N VAL A 283 1.54 0.35 10.67
CA VAL A 283 2.77 0.10 11.43
C VAL A 283 3.97 0.61 10.64
N LEU A 284 4.69 1.56 11.21
CA LEU A 284 5.90 2.17 10.65
C LEU A 284 7.07 1.85 11.58
N GLU A 285 7.87 0.86 11.20
CA GLU A 285 8.94 0.33 12.06
C GLU A 285 10.30 0.28 11.38
N ASN A 286 11.37 0.44 12.16
CA ASN A 286 12.75 0.29 11.69
C ASN A 286 13.13 1.17 10.48
N ASN A 287 12.35 2.21 10.19
CA ASN A 287 12.65 3.11 9.09
C ASN A 287 13.73 4.10 9.51
N SER A 288 14.49 4.59 8.53
CA SER A 288 15.68 5.38 8.77
C SER A 288 15.69 6.63 7.92
N GLY A 289 15.67 7.81 8.56
CA GLY A 289 15.67 9.12 7.91
C GLY A 289 16.37 10.16 8.76
N ALA A 290 17.15 11.06 8.16
CA ALA A 290 17.88 12.08 8.91
C ALA A 290 16.94 13.05 9.64
N PHE A 291 15.85 13.46 8.98
CA PHE A 291 14.79 14.28 9.54
C PHE A 291 13.49 13.50 9.53
N GLY A 292 12.88 13.29 10.69
CA GLY A 292 11.70 12.42 10.80
C GLY A 292 12.08 10.99 10.50
N GLY A 293 12.62 10.28 11.50
CA GLY A 293 13.12 8.91 11.33
C GLY A 293 12.14 8.00 10.60
N ALA A 294 10.84 8.17 10.89
CA ALA A 294 9.74 7.59 10.14
C ALA A 294 9.07 8.62 9.22
N VAL A 295 8.55 9.70 9.80
CA VAL A 295 7.60 10.58 9.13
C VAL A 295 8.13 12.00 9.09
N TYR A 296 8.08 12.63 7.92
CA TYR A 296 8.29 14.06 7.77
C TYR A 296 7.06 14.71 7.13
N VAL A 297 6.50 15.71 7.80
CA VAL A 297 5.36 16.50 7.31
C VAL A 297 5.78 17.94 7.11
N ALA A 298 5.72 18.43 5.87
CA ALA A 298 6.27 19.71 5.46
C ALA A 298 5.20 20.70 4.97
N GLY A 299 5.37 21.98 5.32
CA GLY A 299 4.71 23.11 4.66
C GLY A 299 3.33 23.47 5.20
N PHE A 300 3.02 24.76 5.05
CA PHE A 300 1.74 25.35 5.47
C PHE A 300 0.55 24.63 4.84
N GLY A 301 -0.41 24.23 5.66
CA GLY A 301 -1.62 23.53 5.23
C GLY A 301 -1.52 22.00 5.22
N SER A 302 -0.31 21.43 5.36
CA SER A 302 -0.16 19.99 5.53
C SER A 302 -0.73 19.53 6.87
N SER A 303 -1.77 18.71 6.82
CA SER A 303 -2.52 18.26 8.00
C SER A 303 -3.01 16.80 7.88
N PRO A 304 -2.11 15.84 7.59
CA PRO A 304 -2.48 14.43 7.60
C PRO A 304 -2.85 13.97 9.03
N HIS A 305 -3.82 13.08 9.12
CA HIS A 305 -4.24 12.44 10.36
C HIS A 305 -3.68 11.01 10.41
N PHE A 306 -2.90 10.71 11.43
CA PHE A 306 -2.45 9.37 11.79
C PHE A 306 -3.40 8.84 12.87
N VAL A 307 -4.10 7.75 12.57
CA VAL A 307 -5.13 7.17 13.44
C VAL A 307 -4.82 5.70 13.65
N ASN A 308 -4.73 5.19 14.87
CA ASN A 308 -4.34 3.77 15.09
C ASN A 308 -3.00 3.42 14.46
N CYS A 309 -2.03 4.33 14.50
CA CYS A 309 -0.72 4.06 13.94
C CYS A 309 0.29 3.70 15.03
N VAL A 310 1.13 2.72 14.73
CA VAL A 310 2.37 2.45 15.49
C VAL A 310 3.54 3.05 14.71
N ILE A 311 4.33 3.89 15.36
CA ILE A 311 5.55 4.50 14.81
C ILE A 311 6.68 4.20 15.78
N ALA A 312 7.37 3.08 15.56
CA ALA A 312 8.31 2.55 16.54
C ALA A 312 9.66 2.13 15.95
N HIS A 313 10.71 2.12 16.78
CA HIS A 313 12.04 1.66 16.36
C HIS A 313 12.64 2.39 15.16
N ASN A 314 12.14 3.58 14.82
CA ASN A 314 12.64 4.36 13.70
C ASN A 314 13.87 5.16 14.11
N ARG A 315 14.81 5.27 13.19
CA ARG A 315 16.11 5.90 13.37
C ARG A 315 16.18 7.23 12.67
N GLY A 316 16.60 8.27 13.39
CA GLY A 316 16.81 9.58 12.80
C GLY A 316 17.60 10.54 13.68
N GLY A 317 17.96 11.69 13.11
CA GLY A 317 18.72 12.75 13.80
C GLY A 317 17.83 13.76 14.52
N THR A 318 16.52 13.63 14.34
CA THR A 318 15.45 14.34 15.04
C THR A 318 14.44 13.31 15.54
N GLY A 319 13.29 13.77 16.07
CA GLY A 319 12.17 12.88 16.40
C GLY A 319 11.75 11.95 15.24
N ALA A 320 11.11 10.83 15.59
CA ALA A 320 10.55 9.87 14.65
C ALA A 320 9.57 10.52 13.67
N VAL A 321 8.84 11.52 14.16
CA VAL A 321 8.01 12.42 13.38
C VAL A 321 8.64 13.81 13.39
N TYR A 322 8.83 14.39 12.21
CA TYR A 322 9.20 15.79 12.04
C TYR A 322 8.01 16.57 11.47
N CYS A 323 7.58 17.63 12.16
CA CYS A 323 6.59 18.60 11.67
C CYS A 323 7.26 19.95 11.34
N ASN A 324 7.36 20.32 10.06
CA ASN A 324 7.88 21.61 9.61
C ASN A 324 6.76 22.47 9.02
N ASP A 325 6.40 23.59 9.67
CA ASP A 325 5.28 24.46 9.26
C ASP A 325 3.96 23.70 8.97
N SER A 326 3.76 22.55 9.62
CA SER A 326 2.65 21.61 9.36
C SER A 326 1.84 21.33 10.62
N SER A 327 0.65 20.74 10.46
CA SER A 327 -0.30 20.50 11.55
C SER A 327 -0.89 19.08 11.49
N PRO A 328 -0.06 18.01 11.52
CA PRO A 328 -0.56 16.65 11.54
C PRO A 328 -1.28 16.34 12.86
N LYS A 329 -2.16 15.34 12.83
CA LYS A 329 -2.87 14.86 14.02
C LYS A 329 -2.51 13.41 14.29
N PHE A 330 -2.33 13.07 15.56
CA PHE A 330 -2.14 11.72 16.04
C PHE A 330 -3.30 11.40 16.97
N ILE A 331 -4.09 10.40 16.59
CA ILE A 331 -5.27 9.98 17.35
C ILE A 331 -5.11 8.49 17.61
N ASN A 332 -5.19 8.06 18.87
CA ASN A 332 -5.01 6.66 19.22
C ASN A 332 -3.77 6.05 18.56
N SER A 333 -2.64 6.73 18.65
CA SER A 333 -1.40 6.30 17.98
C SER A 333 -0.29 6.11 19.02
N THR A 334 0.60 5.17 18.75
CA THR A 334 1.74 4.84 19.62
C THR A 334 3.03 5.20 18.90
N ILE A 335 3.76 6.20 19.42
CA ILE A 335 5.11 6.57 18.97
C ILE A 335 6.07 6.11 20.06
N PHE A 336 6.87 5.07 19.81
CA PHE A 336 7.55 4.33 20.89
C PHE A 336 8.95 3.83 20.50
N LYS A 337 9.92 3.80 21.41
CA LYS A 337 11.27 3.21 21.16
C LYS A 337 11.96 3.67 19.87
N ASN A 338 11.83 4.94 19.52
CA ASN A 338 12.56 5.53 18.41
C ASN A 338 13.92 6.04 18.90
N THR A 339 14.91 6.12 18.01
CA THR A 339 16.30 6.38 18.42
C THR A 339 16.49 7.75 19.08
N TYR A 340 15.88 8.82 18.56
CA TYR A 340 16.00 10.17 19.15
C TYR A 340 14.81 10.47 20.06
N GLY A 341 13.79 11.16 19.56
CA GLY A 341 12.56 11.50 20.29
C GLY A 341 11.32 11.10 19.51
N GLY A 342 10.15 11.44 20.03
CA GLY A 342 8.88 11.09 19.41
C GLY A 342 8.52 12.04 18.28
N VAL A 343 8.19 13.28 18.64
CA VAL A 343 7.76 14.32 17.72
C VAL A 343 8.65 15.54 17.83
N PHE A 344 9.27 15.93 16.74
CA PHE A 344 10.03 17.16 16.60
C PHE A 344 9.21 18.17 15.80
N THR A 345 9.11 19.40 16.27
CA THR A 345 8.38 20.47 15.57
C THR A 345 9.29 21.64 15.27
N SER A 346 9.10 22.29 14.13
CA SER A 346 9.81 23.53 13.81
C SER A 346 8.97 24.60 13.13
N SER A 347 9.51 25.82 13.11
CA SER A 347 8.86 27.00 12.54
C SER A 347 7.48 27.23 13.19
N SER A 348 6.39 27.29 12.42
CA SER A 348 5.04 27.53 12.92
C SER A 348 4.22 26.24 13.04
N ALA A 349 4.85 25.07 13.20
CA ALA A 349 4.17 23.77 13.25
C ALA A 349 3.21 23.63 14.45
N ARG A 350 2.07 22.96 14.24
CA ARG A 350 0.99 22.85 15.24
C ARG A 350 0.40 21.43 15.29
N PRO A 351 1.20 20.40 15.58
CA PRO A 351 0.66 19.05 15.67
C PRO A 351 -0.27 18.92 16.88
N THR A 352 -1.19 17.96 16.78
CA THR A 352 -2.07 17.59 17.88
C THR A 352 -1.98 16.11 18.20
N MET A 353 -1.99 15.76 19.48
CA MET A 353 -2.01 14.38 19.95
C MET A 353 -3.22 14.16 20.85
N THR A 354 -3.98 13.11 20.58
CA THR A 354 -5.15 12.72 21.38
C THR A 354 -5.23 11.21 21.49
N ASN A 355 -5.60 10.70 22.66
CA ASN A 355 -5.59 9.27 22.98
C ASN A 355 -4.27 8.57 22.63
N SER A 356 -3.13 9.26 22.65
CA SER A 356 -1.89 8.74 22.05
C SER A 356 -0.80 8.49 23.09
N ILE A 357 0.12 7.58 22.77
CA ILE A 357 1.32 7.27 23.58
C ILE A 357 2.53 7.80 22.82
N ILE A 358 3.34 8.63 23.49
CA ILE A 358 4.64 9.12 22.97
C ILE A 358 5.69 8.93 24.07
N ALA A 359 6.43 7.83 24.02
CA ALA A 359 7.27 7.42 25.15
C ALA A 359 8.43 6.46 24.80
N GLY A 360 9.28 6.17 25.78
CA GLY A 360 10.25 5.07 25.75
C GLY A 360 11.31 5.17 24.64
N HIS A 361 11.70 6.37 24.23
CA HIS A 361 12.72 6.60 23.20
C HIS A 361 14.14 6.37 23.73
N ASP A 362 15.08 6.03 22.85
CA ASP A 362 16.38 5.42 23.26
C ASP A 362 17.36 6.42 23.86
N LEU A 363 17.35 7.68 23.44
CA LEU A 363 18.29 8.67 23.96
C LEU A 363 17.89 9.13 25.38
N PRO A 364 18.83 9.13 26.35
CA PRO A 364 18.60 9.75 27.66
C PRO A 364 18.19 11.22 27.48
N ASP A 365 17.16 11.65 28.20
CA ASP A 365 16.56 13.00 28.09
C ASP A 365 15.92 13.34 26.74
N SER A 366 15.75 12.37 25.84
CA SER A 366 14.96 12.60 24.64
C SER A 366 13.53 12.97 24.99
N ALA A 367 13.03 14.03 24.36
CA ALA A 367 11.65 14.39 24.54
C ALA A 367 10.74 13.44 23.75
N GLY A 368 9.61 13.10 24.35
CA GLY A 368 8.45 12.67 23.59
C GLY A 368 8.05 13.77 22.58
N VAL A 369 8.11 15.04 22.99
CA VAL A 369 7.86 16.19 22.10
C VAL A 369 8.92 17.28 22.25
N ASP A 370 9.63 17.56 21.16
CA ASP A 370 10.60 18.65 21.01
C ASP A 370 9.98 19.81 20.20
N ILE A 371 10.02 21.03 20.76
CA ILE A 371 9.45 22.22 20.13
C ILE A 371 10.54 23.24 19.76
N TYR A 372 10.82 23.36 18.46
CA TYR A 372 11.83 24.27 17.90
C TYR A 372 11.18 25.30 16.96
N GLY A 373 10.33 26.16 17.49
CA GLY A 373 9.66 27.17 16.69
C GLY A 373 8.67 28.00 17.49
N SER A 374 7.90 28.86 16.79
CA SER A 374 6.82 29.66 17.36
C SER A 374 5.45 28.97 17.30
N GLY A 375 5.42 27.76 16.73
CA GLY A 375 4.25 26.90 16.67
C GLY A 375 3.74 26.46 18.04
N LYS A 376 2.58 25.77 18.06
CA LYS A 376 1.95 25.29 19.30
C LYS A 376 1.50 23.84 19.15
N THR A 377 2.08 22.97 19.95
CA THR A 377 1.64 21.58 20.09
C THR A 377 0.49 21.49 21.10
N THR A 378 -0.55 20.73 20.76
CA THR A 378 -1.70 20.49 21.66
C THR A 378 -1.82 19.00 21.97
N VAL A 379 -1.96 18.65 23.23
CA VAL A 379 -2.04 17.25 23.68
C VAL A 379 -3.18 17.13 24.66
N SER A 380 -3.99 16.08 24.56
CA SER A 380 -5.07 15.78 25.50
C SER A 380 -5.33 14.28 25.57
N TYR A 381 -5.67 13.73 26.74
CA TYR A 381 -5.93 12.31 26.95
C TYR A 381 -4.80 11.49 26.34
N SER A 382 -3.56 11.67 26.78
CA SER A 382 -2.39 11.08 26.12
C SER A 382 -1.26 10.90 27.11
N LEU A 383 -0.40 9.92 26.87
CA LEU A 383 0.79 9.70 27.68
C LEU A 383 2.01 10.25 26.95
N ILE A 384 2.76 11.14 27.61
CA ILE A 384 4.02 11.68 27.09
C ILE A 384 5.13 11.51 28.11
N GLN A 385 6.18 10.79 27.73
CA GLN A 385 7.41 10.63 28.51
C GLN A 385 8.53 11.47 27.89
N GLY A 386 9.29 12.19 28.73
CA GLY A 386 10.34 13.12 28.30
C GLY A 386 9.74 14.39 27.70
N LEU A 387 10.02 15.55 28.28
CA LEU A 387 9.75 16.83 27.63
C LEU A 387 11.08 17.56 27.51
N ALA A 388 11.41 18.12 26.34
CA ALA A 388 12.49 19.08 26.24
C ALA A 388 11.97 20.49 26.51
N PHE A 389 12.73 21.20 27.33
CA PHE A 389 12.81 22.65 27.52
C PHE A 389 11.56 23.52 27.29
N ASN A 390 11.16 24.18 28.39
CA ASN A 390 10.50 25.49 28.42
C ASN A 390 9.01 25.61 28.05
N GLU A 391 8.28 24.51 27.82
CA GLU A 391 6.81 24.54 27.80
C GLU A 391 6.19 23.40 28.59
N THR A 392 5.16 23.71 29.38
CA THR A 392 4.36 22.69 30.06
C THR A 392 3.20 22.27 29.18
N ILE A 393 3.34 21.15 28.46
CA ILE A 393 2.25 20.53 27.72
C ILE A 393 1.24 19.97 28.75
N ASN A 394 0.22 20.74 29.09
CA ASN A 394 -0.75 20.45 30.16
C ASN A 394 -2.21 20.49 29.67
N GLY A 395 -2.54 19.70 28.65
CA GLY A 395 -3.95 19.50 28.33
C GLY A 395 -4.65 18.55 29.32
N PRO A 396 -5.98 18.42 29.22
CA PRO A 396 -6.73 17.49 30.04
C PRO A 396 -6.29 16.04 29.78
N GLY A 397 -6.27 15.20 30.81
CA GLY A 397 -5.95 13.77 30.68
C GLY A 397 -4.52 13.48 30.20
N VAL A 398 -3.56 14.38 30.40
CA VAL A 398 -2.16 14.13 30.00
C VAL A 398 -1.41 13.42 31.12
N PHE A 399 -0.91 12.23 30.84
CA PHE A 399 -0.16 11.38 31.78
C PHE A 399 1.35 11.51 31.57
N ARG A 400 2.11 11.39 32.67
CA ARG A 400 3.59 11.36 32.67
C ARG A 400 4.07 10.14 33.43
N ALA A 401 3.97 8.98 32.80
CA ALA A 401 4.33 7.70 33.39
C ALA A 401 5.01 6.80 32.36
N ASN A 402 5.55 5.67 32.80
CA ASN A 402 5.93 4.59 31.88
C ASN A 402 4.64 3.92 31.36
N PRO A 403 4.45 3.79 30.03
CA PRO A 403 3.24 3.19 29.47
C PRO A 403 3.14 1.67 29.69
N LYS A 404 4.19 0.99 30.18
CA LYS A 404 4.20 -0.47 30.46
C LYS A 404 3.60 -1.30 29.32
N LEU A 405 4.21 -1.20 28.14
CA LEU A 405 3.83 -1.99 26.97
C LEU A 405 4.76 -3.19 26.80
N ASP A 406 4.27 -4.26 26.19
CA ASP A 406 5.08 -5.41 25.77
C ASP A 406 5.85 -5.14 24.45
N ALA A 407 6.35 -6.20 23.82
CA ALA A 407 7.07 -6.11 22.54
C ALA A 407 6.16 -5.73 21.36
N ASN A 408 4.87 -6.08 21.44
CA ASN A 408 3.84 -5.82 20.44
C ASN A 408 2.99 -4.61 20.81
N TYR A 409 3.51 -3.75 21.69
CA TYR A 409 2.86 -2.51 22.13
C TYR A 409 1.53 -2.70 22.85
N VAL A 410 1.20 -3.94 23.26
CA VAL A 410 0.00 -4.23 24.05
C VAL A 410 0.21 -3.70 25.47
N PRO A 411 -0.76 -2.97 26.04
CA PRO A 411 -0.70 -2.60 27.45
C PRO A 411 -0.61 -3.84 28.35
N LEU A 412 0.38 -3.87 29.24
CA LEU A 412 0.47 -4.91 30.26
C LEU A 412 -0.55 -4.64 31.38
N PRO A 413 -1.00 -5.66 32.13
CA PRO A 413 -1.82 -5.45 33.32
C PRO A 413 -1.21 -4.39 34.24
N THR A 414 -2.03 -3.48 34.78
CA THR A 414 -1.62 -2.29 35.57
C THR A 414 -0.94 -1.17 34.78
N SER A 415 -0.97 -1.23 33.45
CA SER A 415 -0.55 -0.10 32.64
C SER A 415 -1.41 1.13 32.95
N PRO A 416 -0.81 2.33 33.08
CA PRO A 416 -1.56 3.57 33.28
C PRO A 416 -2.29 4.05 32.02
N VAL A 417 -2.17 3.32 30.91
CA VAL A 417 -2.83 3.66 29.64
C VAL A 417 -4.16 2.94 29.45
N ILE A 418 -4.45 1.94 30.28
CA ILE A 418 -5.70 1.18 30.27
C ILE A 418 -6.82 2.08 30.79
N ASP A 419 -7.95 2.13 30.09
CA ASP A 419 -9.14 2.92 30.41
C ASP A 419 -8.84 4.41 30.71
N ALA A 420 -7.88 4.98 29.96
CA ALA A 420 -7.35 6.32 30.20
C ALA A 420 -7.65 7.33 29.08
N GLY A 421 -8.21 6.88 27.96
CA GLY A 421 -8.51 7.66 26.77
C GLY A 421 -9.88 8.36 26.79
N ASN A 422 -10.12 9.17 25.77
CA ASN A 422 -11.40 9.80 25.52
C ASN A 422 -12.13 9.09 24.37
N SER A 423 -13.16 8.30 24.69
CA SER A 423 -13.92 7.50 23.73
C SER A 423 -14.60 8.36 22.65
N ALA A 424 -14.99 9.60 22.98
CA ALA A 424 -15.59 10.53 22.02
C ALA A 424 -14.58 11.15 21.04
N ALA A 425 -13.28 11.02 21.31
CA ALA A 425 -12.22 11.48 20.41
C ALA A 425 -11.80 10.42 19.37
N VAL A 426 -12.24 9.18 19.52
CA VAL A 426 -12.05 8.12 18.52
C VAL A 426 -12.83 8.49 17.25
N PRO A 427 -12.19 8.57 16.06
CA PRO A 427 -12.88 8.96 14.84
C PRO A 427 -13.99 7.99 14.47
N SER A 428 -15.09 8.50 13.91
CA SER A 428 -16.20 7.68 13.43
C SER A 428 -15.74 6.64 12.42
N GLY A 429 -16.11 5.37 12.62
CA GLY A 429 -15.73 4.25 11.75
C GLY A 429 -14.48 3.50 12.21
N VAL A 430 -13.75 4.01 13.19
CA VAL A 430 -12.71 3.24 13.90
C VAL A 430 -13.41 2.40 14.97
N THR A 431 -13.46 1.09 14.74
CA THR A 431 -14.13 0.12 15.63
C THR A 431 -13.17 -0.91 16.19
N THR A 432 -11.98 -1.00 15.61
CA THR A 432 -10.90 -1.87 16.04
C THR A 432 -9.64 -1.07 16.35
N ASP A 433 -8.72 -1.69 17.07
CA ASP A 433 -7.35 -1.24 17.23
C ASP A 433 -6.51 -1.58 15.98
N VAL A 434 -5.20 -1.26 16.02
CA VAL A 434 -4.28 -1.49 14.89
C VAL A 434 -4.17 -2.96 14.49
N TYR A 435 -4.55 -3.88 15.37
CA TYR A 435 -4.46 -5.33 15.22
C TYR A 435 -5.81 -5.98 14.91
N GLY A 436 -6.84 -5.18 14.63
CA GLY A 436 -8.17 -5.67 14.31
C GLY A 436 -8.99 -6.09 15.53
N ARG A 437 -8.49 -5.91 16.76
CA ARG A 437 -9.22 -6.24 17.99
C ARG A 437 -10.21 -5.14 18.36
N PRO A 438 -11.34 -5.42 19.03
CA PRO A 438 -12.33 -4.40 19.36
C PRO A 438 -11.73 -3.20 20.09
N ARG A 439 -12.13 -1.98 19.68
CA ARG A 439 -11.57 -0.72 20.20
C ARG A 439 -12.18 -0.25 21.52
N PHE A 440 -13.42 -0.60 21.76
CA PHE A 440 -14.22 -0.07 22.86
C PHE A 440 -14.39 -1.19 23.89
N VAL A 441 -13.32 -1.43 24.66
CA VAL A 441 -13.21 -2.53 25.62
C VAL A 441 -12.83 -1.96 26.97
N ASP A 442 -13.64 -2.26 27.97
CA ASP A 442 -13.50 -1.78 29.35
C ASP A 442 -12.79 -2.85 30.17
N ASP A 443 -11.72 -2.51 30.90
CA ASP A 443 -11.17 -3.38 31.95
C ASP A 443 -11.85 -3.04 33.29
N PRO A 444 -12.81 -3.87 33.76
CA PRO A 444 -13.58 -3.55 34.95
C PRO A 444 -12.75 -3.51 36.25
N PHE A 445 -11.48 -3.94 36.19
CA PHE A 445 -10.55 -3.91 37.32
C PHE A 445 -9.58 -2.73 37.29
N THR A 446 -9.50 -1.99 36.18
CA THR A 446 -8.70 -0.76 36.08
C THR A 446 -9.61 0.45 36.31
N PRO A 447 -9.21 1.41 37.17
CA PRO A 447 -10.00 2.62 37.33
C PRO A 447 -10.03 3.47 36.05
N ASP A 448 -11.22 3.81 35.59
CA ASP A 448 -11.44 4.77 34.50
C ASP A 448 -10.80 6.13 34.83
N THR A 449 -9.72 6.45 34.12
CA THR A 449 -9.07 7.77 34.21
C THR A 449 -9.33 8.63 32.99
N GLY A 450 -9.97 8.05 31.97
CA GLY A 450 -10.37 8.69 30.73
C GLY A 450 -11.75 9.36 30.75
N LEU A 451 -12.35 9.49 29.57
CA LEU A 451 -13.65 10.12 29.37
C LEU A 451 -14.50 9.31 28.38
N GLY A 452 -15.73 8.98 28.76
CA GLY A 452 -16.66 8.18 27.94
C GLY A 452 -16.83 6.77 28.51
N PHE A 453 -17.79 6.01 27.99
CA PHE A 453 -18.03 4.62 28.41
C PHE A 453 -18.44 3.76 27.19
N PRO A 454 -17.84 2.58 26.95
CA PRO A 454 -16.61 2.11 27.63
C PRO A 454 -15.44 3.07 27.35
N VAL A 455 -14.52 3.18 28.31
CA VAL A 455 -13.32 4.00 28.11
C VAL A 455 -12.41 3.27 27.12
N VAL A 456 -11.71 4.02 26.26
CA VAL A 456 -10.72 3.43 25.36
C VAL A 456 -9.34 3.61 25.95
N ASP A 457 -8.42 2.72 25.63
CA ASP A 457 -7.03 2.85 26.02
C ASP A 457 -6.33 3.99 25.26
N LEU A 458 -5.22 4.45 25.82
CA LEU A 458 -4.29 5.30 25.09
C LEU A 458 -3.43 4.45 24.15
N GLY A 459 -3.14 5.00 22.99
CA GLY A 459 -2.28 4.36 21.98
C GLY A 459 -3.07 3.65 20.90
N ALA A 460 -2.33 2.88 20.11
CA ALA A 460 -2.85 2.18 18.93
C ALA A 460 -3.48 0.82 19.23
N VAL A 461 -3.23 0.25 20.42
CA VAL A 461 -3.58 -1.12 20.82
C VAL A 461 -4.43 -1.08 22.08
N GLU A 462 -5.52 -1.85 22.12
CA GLU A 462 -6.37 -1.97 23.31
C GLU A 462 -5.98 -3.20 24.14
N PHE A 463 -6.06 -3.05 25.45
CA PHE A 463 -6.00 -4.16 26.40
C PHE A 463 -7.28 -4.98 26.33
N GLN A 464 -7.12 -6.31 26.33
CA GLN A 464 -8.23 -7.26 26.30
C GLN A 464 -8.30 -7.99 27.66
N PRO A 465 -9.16 -7.55 28.60
CA PRO A 465 -9.26 -8.13 29.93
C PRO A 465 -9.75 -9.58 29.88
N GLY A 466 -9.20 -10.42 30.74
CA GLY A 466 -9.57 -11.85 30.82
C GLY A 466 -8.69 -12.80 30.00
N GLY A 467 -7.60 -12.32 29.40
CA GLY A 467 -6.56 -13.19 28.85
C GLY A 467 -7.04 -14.09 27.71
N ALA A 468 -8.07 -13.66 26.97
CA ALA A 468 -8.14 -14.09 25.58
C ALA A 468 -7.07 -13.27 24.82
N SER A 469 -5.77 -13.62 24.86
CA SER A 469 -5.27 -14.69 23.99
C SER A 469 -6.41 -15.61 23.58
N VAL A 470 -7.15 -15.18 22.56
CA VAL A 470 -7.60 -16.18 21.61
C VAL A 470 -6.31 -16.93 21.30
N ILE A 471 -6.16 -18.16 21.81
CA ILE A 471 -5.15 -19.06 21.28
C ILE A 471 -5.68 -19.29 19.87
N CYS A 472 -5.23 -18.46 18.94
CA CYS A 472 -5.42 -18.72 17.54
C CYS A 472 -4.58 -19.94 17.31
N SER A 473 -5.21 -21.07 17.05
CA SER A 473 -4.47 -22.31 16.83
C SER A 473 -3.46 -22.12 15.69
N ALA A 474 -3.74 -21.20 14.76
CA ALA A 474 -2.87 -20.79 13.68
C ALA A 474 -1.83 -19.70 14.01
N ASP A 475 -1.76 -19.19 15.25
CA ASP A 475 -0.68 -18.31 15.74
C ASP A 475 0.44 -19.19 16.31
N ILE A 476 1.25 -19.74 15.40
CA ILE A 476 2.26 -20.75 15.66
C ILE A 476 3.44 -20.15 16.42
N ASP A 477 3.80 -18.91 16.11
CA ASP A 477 4.94 -18.23 16.74
C ASP A 477 4.55 -17.48 18.03
N ARG A 478 3.24 -17.43 18.34
CA ARG A 478 2.64 -16.79 19.52
C ARG A 478 2.88 -15.29 19.57
N SER A 479 3.00 -14.67 18.41
CA SER A 479 3.06 -13.22 18.25
C SER A 479 1.72 -12.55 18.56
N GLY A 480 0.63 -13.31 18.65
CA GLY A 480 -0.73 -12.81 18.82
C GLY A 480 -1.41 -12.46 17.49
N PHE A 481 -0.83 -12.90 16.37
CA PHE A 481 -1.27 -12.71 15.00
C PHE A 481 -1.36 -14.05 14.29
N VAL A 482 -2.07 -14.07 13.17
CA VAL A 482 -2.08 -15.19 12.23
C VAL A 482 -1.64 -14.61 10.90
N ASP A 483 -0.35 -14.74 10.61
CA ASP A 483 0.27 -14.14 9.43
C ASP A 483 1.28 -15.07 8.75
N THR A 484 1.98 -14.57 7.72
CA THR A 484 2.87 -15.41 6.92
C THR A 484 3.99 -16.06 7.74
N ASP A 485 4.39 -15.45 8.86
CA ASP A 485 5.41 -16.04 9.73
C ASP A 485 4.85 -17.30 10.43
N ASP A 486 3.57 -17.31 10.79
CA ASP A 486 2.88 -18.50 11.28
C ASP A 486 2.71 -19.57 10.21
N TYR A 487 2.40 -19.17 8.98
CA TYR A 487 2.29 -20.08 7.85
C TYR A 487 3.63 -20.77 7.56
N ASP A 488 4.71 -19.99 7.48
CA ASP A 488 6.05 -20.51 7.24
C ASP A 488 6.53 -21.39 8.41
N ALA A 489 6.24 -20.98 9.65
CA ALA A 489 6.53 -21.76 10.85
C ALA A 489 5.76 -23.09 10.85
N TYR A 490 4.47 -23.08 10.49
CA TYR A 490 3.66 -24.29 10.40
C TYR A 490 4.15 -25.25 9.32
N ILE A 491 4.42 -24.75 8.11
CA ILE A 491 4.90 -25.57 6.99
C ILE A 491 6.23 -26.25 7.34
N MET A 492 7.11 -25.57 8.08
CA MET A 492 8.34 -26.18 8.57
C MET A 492 8.08 -27.35 9.53
N LEU A 493 7.18 -27.19 10.50
CA LEU A 493 6.81 -28.26 11.44
C LEU A 493 6.16 -29.45 10.72
N TYR A 494 5.28 -29.16 9.77
CA TYR A 494 4.56 -30.15 8.96
C TYR A 494 5.52 -30.99 8.10
N VAL A 495 6.46 -30.36 7.39
CA VAL A 495 7.45 -31.06 6.56
C VAL A 495 8.40 -31.92 7.40
N MET A 496 8.66 -31.53 8.65
CA MET A 496 9.50 -32.29 9.58
C MET A 496 8.77 -33.47 10.26
N GLY A 497 7.44 -33.57 10.11
CA GLY A 497 6.63 -34.58 10.79
C GLY A 497 6.70 -34.47 12.31
N ALA A 498 6.81 -33.24 12.83
CA ALA A 498 6.91 -33.01 14.27
C ALA A 498 5.54 -33.23 14.95
N ASP A 499 5.53 -33.77 16.17
CA ASP A 499 4.29 -33.93 16.96
C ASP A 499 3.51 -32.61 17.14
N ALA A 500 4.18 -31.46 17.02
CA ALA A 500 3.55 -30.14 17.07
C ALA A 500 2.78 -29.75 15.80
N ALA A 501 2.89 -30.54 14.73
CA ALA A 501 2.14 -30.37 13.48
C ALA A 501 0.87 -31.24 13.41
N ASP A 502 0.58 -32.03 14.45
CA ASP A 502 -0.71 -32.72 14.65
C ASP A 502 -1.74 -31.67 15.12
N PHE A 503 -2.23 -30.91 14.17
CA PHE A 503 -3.06 -29.72 14.39
C PHE A 503 -4.49 -30.10 14.77
N ASP A 504 -4.99 -31.22 14.25
CA ASP A 504 -6.34 -31.73 14.58
C ASP A 504 -6.37 -32.67 15.81
N ASN A 505 -5.19 -32.99 16.36
CA ASN A 505 -4.96 -33.87 17.52
C ASN A 505 -5.45 -35.30 17.29
N SER A 506 -5.34 -35.81 16.06
CA SER A 506 -5.68 -37.18 15.70
C SER A 506 -4.61 -38.21 16.11
N GLY A 507 -3.41 -37.75 16.47
CA GLY A 507 -2.24 -38.58 16.77
C GLY A 507 -1.41 -38.94 15.55
N PHE A 508 -1.70 -38.35 14.40
CA PHE A 508 -0.97 -38.51 13.13
C PHE A 508 -0.73 -37.13 12.51
N VAL A 509 0.39 -36.96 11.79
CA VAL A 509 0.66 -35.75 11.00
C VAL A 509 0.41 -36.08 9.53
N ASP A 510 -0.72 -35.63 8.98
CA ASP A 510 -1.12 -35.89 7.60
C ASP A 510 -1.88 -34.71 6.96
N THR A 511 -2.43 -34.92 5.75
CA THR A 511 -3.06 -33.83 4.98
C THR A 511 -4.25 -33.17 5.69
N ASP A 512 -4.90 -33.87 6.62
CA ASP A 512 -6.04 -33.33 7.35
C ASP A 512 -5.59 -32.24 8.35
N ASP A 513 -4.36 -32.31 8.86
CA ASP A 513 -3.74 -31.27 9.69
C ASP A 513 -3.44 -30.00 8.90
N LEU A 514 -2.89 -30.13 7.70
CA LEU A 514 -2.61 -28.99 6.83
C LEU A 514 -3.91 -28.27 6.45
N ASP A 515 -4.93 -29.04 6.10
CA ASP A 515 -6.27 -28.51 5.81
C ASP A 515 -6.91 -27.84 7.04
N ALA A 516 -6.69 -28.38 8.24
CA ALA A 516 -7.17 -27.80 9.49
C ALA A 516 -6.45 -26.50 9.85
N PHE A 517 -5.12 -26.46 9.67
CA PHE A 517 -4.32 -25.26 9.84
C PHE A 517 -4.72 -24.18 8.84
N VAL A 518 -4.82 -24.49 7.54
CA VAL A 518 -5.19 -23.50 6.52
C VAL A 518 -6.57 -22.90 6.81
N ARG A 519 -7.54 -23.71 7.25
CA ARG A 519 -8.86 -23.18 7.67
C ARG A 519 -8.75 -22.23 8.86
N ALA A 520 -7.94 -22.57 9.87
CA ALA A 520 -7.70 -21.73 11.03
C ALA A 520 -6.91 -20.46 10.67
N PHE A 521 -5.98 -20.58 9.74
CA PHE A 521 -5.14 -19.52 9.20
C PHE A 521 -5.98 -18.48 8.45
N GLU A 522 -6.84 -18.95 7.54
CA GLU A 522 -7.76 -18.11 6.79
C GLU A 522 -8.85 -17.47 7.65
N SER A 523 -9.22 -18.10 8.78
CA SER A 523 -10.16 -17.51 9.73
C SER A 523 -9.54 -16.43 10.62
N GLY A 524 -8.21 -16.38 10.70
CA GLY A 524 -7.46 -15.49 11.58
C GLY A 524 -7.73 -15.74 13.07
N CYS A 525 -7.42 -14.70 13.87
CA CYS A 525 -7.93 -14.47 15.21
C CYS A 525 -9.23 -13.66 15.15
#